data_AF-A0A3P7FEN2-F1
#
_entry.id   AF-A0A3P7FEN2-F1
#
_cell.length_a   1.000
_cell.length_b   1.000
_cell.length_c   1.000
_cell.angle_alpha   90.00
_cell.angle_beta   90.00
_cell.angle_gamma   90.00
#
_symmetry.space_group_name_H-M   'P 1'
#
loop_
_entity.id
_entity.type
_entity.pdbx_description
1 polymer ?
#
loop_
_entity_poly.entity_id
_entity_poly.type
_entity_poly.pdbx_seq_one_letter_code
_entity_poly.pdbx_strand_id
1 'polypeptide(L)'
;MIFPTKAPIAVSLYNSSGSAWTSTDAKIAENLRLIRNHIRGINEDQYIRNVDIFGEDSPLFIIIVQVHQRYTHLLYLIESLRRVHGIEEALVVFSHDFFSAEINHVINSIRFVRFTQIFFPYSRQIFPDSFPGPDPRDCHTRGYAADICFNALCFVITKMNVSKTFNGQYILLEEDYMVLKDLLHVLKLTKKLNKTYDIVVLGSYENSQTYNSPELVAMAGQCTTFYLKNFCIYDDYNWDWSLYFIDRVCANEKFRVLHFKNCGRVFHTGSCGLHANGSECGNVEASVTRIMDRIARGGGSDGVLFPSALLVAVDSVQRPLVLPNGGWGDARDRALCLAIVNNRWFPLAHLLSDNIGRRRLDVFEPLIPGVSNTTSSVL
;
A
#
# COMPACT_ATOMS: atom_id res chain seq x y z
N MET A 1 -8.73 -33.63 -1.82
CA MET A 1 -8.22 -34.20 -0.55
C MET A 1 -8.38 -33.15 0.54
N ILE A 2 -8.81 -33.56 1.74
CA ILE A 2 -9.14 -32.64 2.83
C ILE A 2 -7.88 -32.44 3.69
N PHE A 3 -7.38 -31.21 3.79
CA PHE A 3 -6.34 -30.86 4.76
C PHE A 3 -6.97 -30.61 6.13
N PRO A 4 -6.43 -31.18 7.22
CA PRO A 4 -7.02 -31.02 8.55
C PRO A 4 -6.78 -29.62 9.09
N THR A 5 -7.85 -29.01 9.59
CA THR A 5 -7.80 -27.75 10.34
C THR A 5 -6.96 -27.92 11.62
N LYS A 6 -5.92 -27.12 11.78
CA LYS A 6 -5.20 -26.96 13.04
C LYS A 6 -5.31 -25.51 13.54
N ALA A 7 -5.26 -25.39 14.86
CA ALA A 7 -5.55 -24.20 15.68
C ALA A 7 -4.83 -22.91 15.23
N PRO A 8 -5.37 -21.72 15.58
CA PRO A 8 -4.78 -20.43 15.21
C PRO A 8 -3.32 -20.31 15.65
N ILE A 9 -2.49 -19.80 14.74
CA ILE A 9 -1.05 -19.68 14.91
C ILE A 9 -0.75 -18.45 15.77
N ALA A 10 -0.63 -18.66 17.09
CA ALA A 10 -0.10 -17.64 18.00
C ALA A 10 1.43 -17.55 17.87
N VAL A 11 1.93 -16.45 17.30
CA VAL A 11 3.37 -16.14 17.26
C VAL A 11 3.70 -15.25 18.46
N SER A 12 4.39 -15.80 19.46
CA SER A 12 4.90 -15.01 20.59
C SER A 12 6.07 -14.13 20.17
N LEU A 13 6.06 -12.87 20.59
CA LEU A 13 7.17 -11.94 20.37
C LEU A 13 8.45 -12.41 21.10
N TYR A 14 9.59 -12.28 20.44
CA TYR A 14 10.92 -12.63 20.95
C TYR A 14 11.42 -11.57 21.95
N ASN A 15 12.15 -12.00 22.98
CA ASN A 15 12.85 -11.11 23.90
C ASN A 15 14.26 -11.69 24.15
N SER A 16 15.29 -10.96 23.71
CA SER A 16 16.58 -11.52 23.28
C SER A 16 17.69 -11.55 24.33
N SER A 17 17.36 -11.45 25.61
CA SER A 17 18.34 -11.32 26.70
C SER A 17 18.94 -12.64 27.23
N GLY A 18 18.56 -13.79 26.65
CA GLY A 18 19.04 -15.12 27.07
C GLY A 18 20.25 -15.62 26.26
N SER A 19 21.36 -15.93 26.93
CA SER A 19 22.61 -16.42 26.32
C SER A 19 22.62 -17.92 25.97
N ALA A 20 21.47 -18.60 25.97
CA ALA A 20 21.36 -20.04 25.71
C ALA A 20 20.28 -20.31 24.65
N TRP A 21 20.68 -20.95 23.54
CA TRP A 21 19.76 -21.44 22.51
C TRP A 21 18.88 -22.57 23.06
N THR A 22 17.57 -22.46 22.89
CA THR A 22 16.58 -23.41 23.41
C THR A 22 15.85 -24.18 22.30
N SER A 23 15.14 -25.24 22.69
CA SER A 23 14.23 -25.97 21.80
C SER A 23 12.99 -25.16 21.37
N THR A 24 12.73 -24.02 22.03
CA THR A 24 11.70 -23.05 21.63
C THR A 24 12.21 -22.17 20.49
N ASP A 25 13.47 -21.71 20.57
CA ASP A 25 14.09 -20.88 19.51
C ASP A 25 14.19 -21.66 18.19
N ALA A 26 14.55 -22.94 18.25
CA ALA A 26 14.56 -23.82 17.09
C ALA A 26 13.17 -23.96 16.41
N LYS A 27 12.08 -24.01 17.20
CA LYS A 27 10.70 -24.04 16.67
C LYS A 27 10.30 -22.71 16.04
N ILE A 28 10.70 -21.58 16.65
CA ILE A 28 10.45 -20.25 16.09
C ILE A 28 11.20 -20.07 14.77
N ALA A 29 12.48 -20.44 14.71
CA ALA A 29 13.28 -20.37 13.49
C ALA A 29 12.69 -21.23 12.35
N GLU A 30 12.24 -22.46 12.65
CA GLU A 30 11.58 -23.31 11.67
C GLU A 30 10.23 -22.74 11.21
N ASN A 31 9.40 -22.20 12.12
CA ASN A 31 8.15 -21.53 11.77
C ASN A 31 8.40 -20.32 10.85
N LEU A 32 9.41 -19.49 11.14
CA LEU A 32 9.81 -18.37 10.28
C LEU A 32 10.27 -18.85 8.90
N ARG A 33 11.06 -19.94 8.83
CA ARG A 33 11.48 -20.56 7.57
C ARG A 33 10.30 -21.04 6.74
N LEU A 34 9.31 -21.68 7.37
CA LEU A 34 8.08 -22.14 6.73
C LEU A 34 7.25 -20.97 6.19
N ILE A 35 7.03 -19.93 6.98
CA ILE A 35 6.28 -18.73 6.56
C ILE A 35 6.99 -18.02 5.40
N ARG A 36 8.32 -17.81 5.48
CA ARG A 36 9.12 -17.20 4.40
C ARG A 36 9.03 -18.00 3.09
N ASN A 37 9.13 -19.33 3.16
CA ASN A 37 8.99 -20.21 1.99
C ASN A 37 7.57 -20.16 1.40
N HIS A 38 6.53 -20.09 2.24
CA HIS A 38 5.14 -20.02 1.79
C HIS A 38 4.83 -18.66 1.14
N ILE A 39 5.28 -17.55 1.73
CA ILE A 39 5.22 -16.19 1.17
C ILE A 39 5.90 -16.14 -0.20
N ARG A 40 7.09 -16.73 -0.33
CA ARG A 40 7.80 -16.81 -1.62
C ARG A 40 6.97 -17.54 -2.68
N GLY A 41 6.44 -18.73 -2.36
CA GLY A 41 5.60 -19.51 -3.27
C GLY A 41 4.38 -18.73 -3.74
N ILE A 42 3.63 -18.09 -2.84
CA ILE A 42 2.46 -17.27 -3.20
C ILE A 42 2.84 -16.13 -4.17
N ASN A 43 3.94 -15.43 -3.90
CA ASN A 43 4.43 -14.32 -4.73
C ASN A 43 4.98 -14.77 -6.09
N GLU A 44 5.49 -16.00 -6.19
CA GLU A 44 5.98 -16.62 -7.43
C GLU A 44 4.82 -17.15 -8.28
N ASP A 45 3.83 -17.81 -7.66
CA ASP A 45 2.64 -18.35 -8.32
C ASP A 45 1.73 -17.24 -8.88
N GLN A 46 1.64 -16.09 -8.20
CA GLN A 46 0.78 -14.94 -8.57
C GLN A 46 -0.69 -15.32 -8.84
N TYR A 47 -1.17 -16.38 -8.18
CA TYR A 47 -2.44 -17.04 -8.52
C TYR A 47 -3.64 -16.09 -8.39
N ILE A 48 -4.35 -15.88 -9.51
CA ILE A 48 -5.57 -15.08 -9.56
C ILE A 48 -6.77 -16.00 -9.32
N ARG A 49 -7.59 -15.66 -8.32
CA ARG A 49 -8.80 -16.39 -7.92
C ARG A 49 -10.03 -15.86 -8.64
N ASN A 50 -11.06 -16.70 -8.73
CA ASN A 50 -12.35 -16.43 -9.37
C ASN A 50 -12.28 -16.19 -10.89
N VAL A 51 -11.19 -16.60 -11.56
CA VAL A 51 -11.06 -16.59 -13.03
C VAL A 51 -12.11 -17.49 -13.69
N ASP A 52 -12.48 -18.58 -13.02
CA ASP A 52 -13.57 -19.49 -13.38
C ASP A 52 -14.97 -18.84 -13.37
N ILE A 53 -15.13 -17.71 -12.65
CA ILE A 53 -16.40 -16.98 -12.51
C ILE A 53 -16.45 -15.77 -13.44
N PHE A 54 -15.32 -15.05 -13.59
CA PHE A 54 -15.25 -13.74 -14.25
C PHE A 54 -14.37 -13.70 -15.52
N GLY A 55 -13.79 -14.83 -15.91
CA GLY A 55 -12.95 -14.95 -17.11
C GLY A 55 -11.54 -14.35 -16.97
N GLU A 56 -10.77 -14.48 -18.05
CA GLU A 56 -9.37 -14.06 -18.16
C GLU A 56 -9.19 -12.65 -18.76
N ASP A 57 -10.28 -11.96 -19.10
CA ASP A 57 -10.24 -10.65 -19.76
C ASP A 57 -9.41 -9.63 -18.98
N SER A 58 -8.55 -8.88 -19.69
CA SER A 58 -7.67 -7.89 -19.07
C SER A 58 -8.48 -6.88 -18.23
N PRO A 59 -8.14 -6.67 -16.94
CA PRO A 59 -8.89 -5.76 -16.10
C PRO A 59 -8.71 -4.30 -16.58
N LEU A 60 -9.72 -3.47 -16.35
CA LEU A 60 -9.62 -2.01 -16.55
C LEU A 60 -9.00 -1.31 -15.34
N PHE A 61 -9.08 -1.95 -14.16
CA PHE A 61 -8.59 -1.43 -12.89
C PHE A 61 -7.80 -2.47 -12.12
N ILE A 62 -6.69 -2.08 -11.50
CA ILE A 62 -5.99 -2.90 -10.51
C ILE A 62 -6.07 -2.17 -9.17
N ILE A 63 -6.87 -2.69 -8.25
CA ILE A 63 -7.06 -2.15 -6.91
C ILE A 63 -6.04 -2.82 -5.99
N ILE A 64 -5.04 -2.08 -5.53
CA ILE A 64 -4.02 -2.55 -4.59
C ILE A 64 -4.45 -2.12 -3.18
N VAL A 65 -4.76 -3.09 -2.33
CA VAL A 65 -5.13 -2.88 -0.93
C VAL A 65 -3.93 -3.19 -0.05
N GLN A 66 -3.38 -2.22 0.67
CA GLN A 66 -2.43 -2.50 1.76
C GLN A 66 -3.17 -3.11 2.95
N VAL A 67 -2.75 -4.30 3.37
CA VAL A 67 -3.32 -5.04 4.50
C VAL A 67 -2.22 -5.28 5.55
N HIS A 68 -2.54 -4.95 6.80
CA HIS A 68 -1.67 -5.19 7.95
C HIS A 68 -2.34 -6.19 8.90
N GLN A 69 -3.10 -5.68 9.88
CA GLN A 69 -3.66 -6.50 10.96
C GLN A 69 -5.07 -6.09 11.38
N ARG A 70 -5.67 -5.04 10.80
CA ARG A 70 -6.96 -4.51 11.27
C ARG A 70 -8.12 -5.23 10.61
N TYR A 71 -8.33 -6.48 11.02
CA TYR A 71 -9.36 -7.39 10.51
C TYR A 71 -10.75 -6.73 10.36
N THR A 72 -11.27 -6.08 11.40
CA THR A 72 -12.59 -5.42 11.38
C THR A 72 -12.68 -4.32 10.32
N HIS A 73 -11.63 -3.52 10.15
CA HIS A 73 -11.55 -2.49 9.13
C HIS A 73 -11.58 -3.11 7.71
N LEU A 74 -10.76 -4.14 7.49
CA LEU A 74 -10.71 -4.88 6.23
C LEU A 74 -12.07 -5.50 5.85
N LEU A 75 -12.87 -5.95 6.82
CA LEU A 75 -14.23 -6.44 6.56
C LEU A 75 -15.14 -5.34 5.98
N TYR A 76 -15.11 -4.13 6.53
CA TYR A 76 -15.87 -3.00 6.00
C TYR A 76 -15.38 -2.59 4.60
N LEU A 77 -14.07 -2.62 4.35
CA LEU A 77 -13.53 -2.41 3.01
C LEU A 77 -14.06 -3.47 2.02
N ILE A 78 -13.95 -4.76 2.33
CA ILE A 78 -14.41 -5.87 1.49
C ILE A 78 -15.91 -5.78 1.21
N GLU A 79 -16.73 -5.49 2.22
CA GLU A 79 -18.19 -5.32 2.07
C GLU A 79 -18.55 -4.07 1.25
N SER A 80 -17.77 -2.99 1.35
CA SER A 80 -17.97 -1.82 0.49
C SER A 80 -17.55 -2.06 -0.97
N LEU A 81 -16.43 -2.76 -1.20
CA LEU A 81 -15.99 -3.21 -2.52
C LEU A 81 -17.02 -4.15 -3.18
N ARG A 82 -17.64 -5.04 -2.40
CA ARG A 82 -18.73 -5.92 -2.88
C ARG A 82 -19.91 -5.16 -3.48
N ARG A 83 -20.14 -3.91 -3.04
CA ARG A 83 -21.24 -3.04 -3.50
C ARG A 83 -20.86 -2.13 -4.65
N VAL A 84 -19.59 -2.13 -5.10
CA VAL A 84 -19.13 -1.36 -6.25
C VAL A 84 -19.70 -1.95 -7.54
N HIS A 85 -20.35 -1.11 -8.34
CA HIS A 85 -20.93 -1.52 -9.61
C HIS A 85 -19.85 -1.62 -10.69
N GLY A 86 -19.79 -2.74 -11.40
CA GLY A 86 -18.72 -3.04 -12.37
C GLY A 86 -17.42 -3.52 -11.72
N ILE A 87 -17.44 -3.99 -10.47
CA ILE A 87 -16.24 -4.45 -9.74
C ILE A 87 -15.54 -5.63 -10.42
N GLU A 88 -16.26 -6.44 -11.19
CA GLU A 88 -15.76 -7.55 -12.01
C GLU A 88 -14.76 -7.13 -13.09
N GLU A 89 -14.80 -5.86 -13.53
CA GLU A 89 -13.83 -5.26 -14.45
C GLU A 89 -12.48 -4.98 -13.78
N ALA A 90 -12.39 -5.11 -12.45
CA ALA A 90 -11.18 -4.93 -11.67
C ALA A 90 -10.50 -6.25 -11.28
N LEU A 91 -9.20 -6.17 -11.04
CA LEU A 91 -8.44 -7.14 -10.25
C LEU A 91 -8.10 -6.51 -8.90
N VAL A 92 -8.45 -7.19 -7.80
CA VAL A 92 -8.06 -6.75 -6.44
C VAL A 92 -6.78 -7.48 -6.01
N VAL A 93 -5.74 -6.73 -5.68
CA VAL A 93 -4.47 -7.23 -5.13
C VAL A 93 -4.43 -6.88 -3.64
N PHE A 94 -4.60 -7.87 -2.77
CA PHE A 94 -4.38 -7.68 -1.34
C PHE A 94 -2.89 -7.84 -1.05
N SER A 95 -2.23 -6.76 -0.61
CA SER A 95 -0.80 -6.71 -0.33
C SER A 95 -0.55 -6.68 1.17
N HIS A 96 -0.09 -7.81 1.69
CA HIS A 96 0.10 -8.07 3.11
C HIS A 96 1.53 -7.78 3.56
N ASP A 97 1.75 -7.02 4.62
CA ASP A 97 3.02 -7.08 5.37
C ASP A 97 2.94 -8.02 6.58
N PHE A 98 1.76 -8.51 6.94
CA PHE A 98 1.59 -9.50 8.01
C PHE A 98 0.81 -10.73 7.53
N PHE A 99 1.39 -11.90 7.72
CA PHE A 99 0.74 -13.18 7.49
C PHE A 99 -0.19 -13.52 8.65
N SER A 100 -1.50 -13.37 8.44
CA SER A 100 -2.54 -13.79 9.39
C SER A 100 -3.45 -14.83 8.74
N ALA A 101 -3.58 -16.00 9.37
CA ALA A 101 -4.43 -17.08 8.87
C ALA A 101 -5.92 -16.67 8.80
N GLU A 102 -6.36 -15.79 9.70
CA GLU A 102 -7.74 -15.28 9.77
C GLU A 102 -8.05 -14.30 8.63
N ILE A 103 -7.17 -13.31 8.41
CA ILE A 103 -7.25 -12.38 7.28
C ILE A 103 -7.20 -13.14 5.95
N ASN A 104 -6.25 -14.06 5.81
CA ASN A 104 -6.11 -14.88 4.62
C ASN A 104 -7.36 -15.75 4.39
N HIS A 105 -8.00 -16.27 5.45
CA HIS A 105 -9.22 -17.05 5.34
C HIS A 105 -10.38 -16.21 4.80
N VAL A 106 -10.63 -15.01 5.34
CA VAL A 106 -11.74 -14.18 4.87
C VAL A 106 -11.52 -13.66 3.46
N ILE A 107 -10.30 -13.27 3.09
CA ILE A 107 -9.99 -12.90 1.69
C ILE A 107 -10.22 -14.10 0.75
N ASN A 108 -9.79 -15.31 1.13
CA ASN A 108 -10.05 -16.53 0.34
C ASN A 108 -11.55 -16.89 0.19
N SER A 109 -12.45 -16.28 0.96
CA SER A 109 -13.91 -16.44 0.84
C SER A 109 -14.56 -15.52 -0.21
N ILE A 110 -13.85 -14.52 -0.74
CA ILE A 110 -14.36 -13.55 -1.73
C ILE A 110 -14.80 -14.26 -3.02
N ARG A 111 -16.01 -13.96 -3.52
CA ARG A 111 -16.58 -14.51 -4.77
C ARG A 111 -17.19 -13.47 -5.71
N PHE A 112 -17.04 -12.18 -5.41
CA PHE A 112 -17.66 -11.08 -6.18
C PHE A 112 -16.70 -10.36 -7.14
N VAL A 113 -15.41 -10.69 -7.12
CA VAL A 113 -14.38 -10.07 -7.97
C VAL A 113 -13.20 -11.03 -8.16
N ARG A 114 -12.39 -10.83 -9.20
CA ARG A 114 -11.09 -11.48 -9.35
C ARG A 114 -10.09 -10.87 -8.39
N PHE A 115 -9.32 -11.71 -7.70
CA PHE A 115 -8.35 -11.22 -6.73
C PHE A 115 -7.12 -12.10 -6.59
N THR A 116 -6.05 -11.53 -6.05
CA THR A 116 -4.86 -12.26 -5.63
C THR A 116 -4.34 -11.69 -4.31
N GLN A 117 -3.50 -12.46 -3.62
CA GLN A 117 -2.82 -12.04 -2.39
C GLN A 117 -1.32 -12.06 -2.66
N ILE A 118 -0.64 -10.97 -2.33
CA ILE A 118 0.82 -10.86 -2.35
C ILE A 118 1.31 -10.50 -0.95
N PHE A 119 2.52 -10.92 -0.60
CA PHE A 119 3.08 -10.73 0.74
C PHE A 119 4.42 -10.00 0.64
N PHE A 120 4.57 -8.86 1.33
CA PHE A 120 5.80 -8.10 1.38
C PHE A 120 6.93 -8.96 1.99
N PRO A 121 7.95 -9.35 1.21
CA PRO A 121 8.92 -10.37 1.62
C PRO A 121 10.00 -9.84 2.58
N TYR A 122 9.79 -8.64 3.15
CA TYR A 122 10.70 -7.89 4.00
C TYR A 122 10.01 -7.34 5.25
N SER A 123 8.94 -7.98 5.73
CA SER A 123 8.20 -7.48 6.89
C SER A 123 8.83 -7.86 8.23
N ARG A 124 8.52 -7.05 9.25
CA ARG A 124 8.99 -7.25 10.63
C ARG A 124 8.55 -8.58 11.25
N GLN A 125 7.45 -9.17 10.78
CA GLN A 125 6.99 -10.49 11.24
C GLN A 125 7.99 -11.59 10.86
N ILE A 126 8.54 -11.53 9.64
CA ILE A 126 9.47 -12.54 9.12
C ILE A 126 10.94 -12.17 9.32
N PHE A 127 11.24 -11.02 9.93
CA PHE A 127 12.56 -10.59 10.38
C PHE A 127 12.46 -9.97 11.80
N PRO A 128 12.26 -10.77 12.86
CA PRO A 128 11.98 -10.23 14.20
C PRO A 128 13.22 -9.70 14.96
N ASP A 129 14.43 -10.11 14.54
CA ASP A 129 15.71 -9.96 15.26
C ASP A 129 16.86 -9.47 14.34
N SER A 130 16.51 -8.99 13.17
CA SER A 130 17.44 -8.66 12.09
C SER A 130 16.80 -7.67 11.12
N PHE A 131 17.62 -6.78 10.54
CA PHE A 131 17.17 -5.87 9.49
C PHE A 131 16.43 -6.64 8.36
N PRO A 132 15.25 -6.20 7.90
CA PRO A 132 14.58 -4.92 8.16
C PRO A 132 13.86 -4.75 9.50
N GLY A 133 13.58 -5.82 10.26
CA GLY A 133 13.11 -5.61 11.64
C GLY A 133 14.22 -5.13 12.60
N PRO A 134 13.89 -4.95 13.89
CA PRO A 134 14.86 -4.49 14.88
C PRO A 134 16.01 -5.50 15.02
N ASP A 135 17.24 -5.05 14.77
CA ASP A 135 18.46 -5.82 15.08
C ASP A 135 18.91 -5.46 16.51
N PRO A 136 19.30 -6.42 17.37
CA PRO A 136 19.79 -6.14 18.72
C PRO A 136 21.01 -5.19 18.82
N ARG A 137 21.64 -4.89 17.69
CA ARG A 137 22.81 -3.99 17.57
C ARG A 137 22.44 -2.60 17.03
N ASP A 138 21.17 -2.34 16.74
CA ASP A 138 20.69 -1.03 16.28
C ASP A 138 20.81 0.02 17.39
N CYS A 139 21.19 1.25 17.03
CA CYS A 139 21.27 2.38 17.97
C CYS A 139 19.92 2.74 18.60
N HIS A 140 18.82 2.36 17.96
CA HIS A 140 17.45 2.56 18.41
C HIS A 140 16.61 1.30 18.13
N THR A 141 15.66 0.97 19.00
CA THR A 141 14.79 -0.21 18.88
C THR A 141 13.70 -0.09 17.80
N ARG A 142 13.72 0.97 16.99
CA ARG A 142 12.84 1.15 15.83
C ARG A 142 13.49 0.49 14.61
N GLY A 143 13.00 -0.69 14.23
CA GLY A 143 13.29 -1.27 12.92
C GLY A 143 12.60 -0.52 11.78
N TYR A 144 12.84 -0.95 10.54
CA TYR A 144 12.28 -0.41 9.30
C TYR A 144 10.79 -0.10 9.43
N ALA A 145 10.42 1.14 9.13
CA ALA A 145 9.08 1.66 9.41
C ALA A 145 8.31 2.20 8.20
N ALA A 146 8.93 2.37 7.01
CA ALA A 146 8.26 3.05 5.90
C ALA A 146 7.75 2.14 4.77
N ASP A 147 6.58 2.55 4.26
CA ASP A 147 6.22 2.49 2.84
C ASP A 147 6.02 1.12 2.18
N ILE A 148 5.39 0.22 2.93
CA ILE A 148 4.70 -0.98 2.40
C ILE A 148 3.80 -0.62 1.20
N CYS A 149 3.08 0.51 1.23
CA CYS A 149 2.16 0.94 0.17
C CYS A 149 2.88 1.17 -1.18
N PHE A 150 3.99 1.90 -1.14
CA PHE A 150 4.80 2.18 -2.32
C PHE A 150 5.55 0.94 -2.80
N ASN A 151 6.02 0.10 -1.86
CA ASN A 151 6.60 -1.20 -2.18
C ASN A 151 5.57 -2.13 -2.86
N ALA A 152 4.32 -2.17 -2.40
CA ALA A 152 3.24 -2.93 -3.01
C ALA A 152 2.98 -2.48 -4.45
N LEU A 153 2.85 -1.16 -4.69
CA LEU A 153 2.73 -0.59 -6.03
C LEU A 153 3.91 -0.99 -6.93
N CYS A 154 5.14 -0.86 -6.42
CA CYS A 154 6.34 -1.27 -7.16
C CYS A 154 6.33 -2.76 -7.49
N PHE A 155 5.90 -3.64 -6.57
CA PHE A 155 5.81 -5.07 -6.82
C PHE A 155 4.78 -5.36 -7.92
N VAL A 156 3.57 -4.81 -7.80
CA VAL A 156 2.51 -5.02 -8.79
C VAL A 156 2.96 -4.55 -10.16
N ILE A 157 3.49 -3.34 -10.30
CA ILE A 157 3.93 -2.79 -11.60
C ILE A 157 5.13 -3.54 -12.17
N THR A 158 6.14 -3.91 -11.36
CA THR A 158 7.43 -4.40 -11.87
C THR A 158 7.62 -5.92 -11.86
N LYS A 159 6.80 -6.67 -11.10
CA LYS A 159 6.89 -8.13 -10.95
C LYS A 159 5.64 -8.90 -11.39
N MET A 160 4.43 -8.35 -11.30
CA MET A 160 3.25 -9.13 -11.65
C MET A 160 3.07 -9.29 -13.16
N ASN A 161 2.78 -10.51 -13.61
CA ASN A 161 2.57 -10.82 -15.02
C ASN A 161 1.42 -10.02 -15.65
N VAL A 162 0.31 -9.84 -14.92
CA VAL A 162 -0.85 -9.05 -15.38
C VAL A 162 -0.49 -7.60 -15.75
N SER A 163 0.50 -7.03 -15.06
CA SER A 163 0.89 -5.63 -15.22
C SER A 163 1.74 -5.38 -16.47
N LYS A 164 2.30 -6.43 -17.09
CA LYS A 164 3.12 -6.33 -18.31
C LYS A 164 2.33 -5.87 -19.54
N THR A 165 1.03 -6.15 -19.57
CA THR A 165 0.11 -5.78 -20.66
C THR A 165 -1.01 -4.84 -20.20
N PHE A 166 -1.00 -4.42 -18.94
CA PHE A 166 -2.04 -3.57 -18.36
C PHE A 166 -1.87 -2.11 -18.79
N ASN A 167 -2.95 -1.52 -19.30
CA ASN A 167 -3.04 -0.12 -19.74
C ASN A 167 -4.12 0.69 -18.98
N GLY A 168 -4.70 0.09 -17.93
CA GLY A 168 -5.78 0.65 -17.13
C GLY A 168 -5.32 1.62 -16.04
N GLN A 169 -6.05 1.67 -14.92
CA GLN A 169 -5.69 2.47 -13.74
C GLN A 169 -5.35 1.61 -12.53
N TYR A 170 -4.22 1.91 -11.89
CA TYR A 170 -3.92 1.43 -10.54
C TYR A 170 -4.66 2.32 -9.53
N ILE A 171 -5.28 1.69 -8.53
CA ILE A 171 -5.99 2.36 -7.43
C ILE A 171 -5.36 1.88 -6.13
N LEU A 172 -4.85 2.80 -5.31
CA LEU A 172 -4.29 2.48 -3.99
C LEU A 172 -5.36 2.67 -2.91
N LEU A 173 -5.53 1.67 -2.04
CA LEU A 173 -6.39 1.72 -0.86
C LEU A 173 -5.65 1.11 0.34
N GLU A 174 -6.03 1.51 1.55
CA GLU A 174 -5.59 0.86 2.79
C GLU A 174 -6.75 0.07 3.42
N GLU A 175 -6.43 -0.90 4.28
CA GLU A 175 -7.41 -1.79 4.93
C GLU A 175 -8.52 -1.08 5.73
N ASP A 176 -8.32 0.18 6.12
CA ASP A 176 -9.27 1.02 6.84
C ASP A 176 -10.03 2.01 5.96
N TYR A 177 -9.92 1.90 4.64
CA TYR A 177 -10.77 2.67 3.75
C TYR A 177 -12.13 1.99 3.54
N MET A 178 -13.13 2.78 3.18
CA MET A 178 -14.44 2.31 2.72
C MET A 178 -14.77 3.05 1.43
N VAL A 179 -15.36 2.37 0.45
CA VAL A 179 -15.63 2.95 -0.87
C VAL A 179 -17.12 3.08 -1.20
N LEU A 180 -17.47 4.05 -2.04
CA LEU A 180 -18.82 4.20 -2.58
C LEU A 180 -19.06 3.31 -3.80
N LYS A 181 -20.32 2.95 -4.01
CA LYS A 181 -20.75 2.05 -5.09
C LYS A 181 -20.47 2.54 -6.52
N ASP A 182 -20.25 3.84 -6.71
CA ASP A 182 -19.96 4.47 -8.01
C ASP A 182 -18.46 4.77 -8.26
N LEU A 183 -17.57 4.25 -7.41
CA LEU A 183 -16.11 4.41 -7.49
C LEU A 183 -15.54 4.21 -8.92
N LEU A 184 -15.81 3.05 -9.53
CA LEU A 184 -15.29 2.75 -10.87
C LEU A 184 -16.00 3.55 -11.96
N HIS A 185 -17.27 3.91 -11.75
CA HIS A 185 -18.02 4.74 -12.68
C HIS A 185 -17.43 6.15 -12.79
N VAL A 186 -17.15 6.82 -11.66
CA VAL A 186 -16.52 8.15 -11.72
C VAL A 186 -15.10 8.09 -12.31
N LEU A 187 -14.34 7.02 -12.04
CA LEU A 187 -13.03 6.81 -12.68
C LEU A 187 -13.15 6.66 -14.21
N LYS A 188 -14.11 5.89 -14.72
CA LYS A 188 -14.41 5.84 -16.17
C LYS A 188 -14.74 7.22 -16.75
N LEU A 189 -15.42 8.09 -16.00
CA LEU A 189 -15.66 9.47 -16.43
C LEU A 189 -14.39 10.32 -16.45
N THR A 190 -13.46 10.14 -15.49
CA THR A 190 -12.18 10.87 -15.51
C THR A 190 -11.39 10.62 -16.80
N LYS A 191 -11.46 9.41 -17.36
CA LYS A 191 -10.84 9.04 -18.65
C LYS A 191 -11.51 9.66 -19.88
N LYS A 192 -12.76 10.14 -19.75
CA LYS A 192 -13.50 10.85 -20.82
C LYS A 192 -13.28 12.36 -20.82
N LEU A 193 -12.53 12.89 -19.85
CA LEU A 193 -12.20 14.32 -19.79
C LEU A 193 -11.17 14.69 -20.87
N ASN A 194 -11.28 15.90 -21.42
CA ASN A 194 -10.35 16.44 -22.44
C ASN A 194 -8.91 16.65 -21.94
N LYS A 195 -8.61 16.34 -20.67
CA LYS A 195 -7.29 16.44 -20.05
C LYS A 195 -6.91 15.09 -19.47
N THR A 196 -5.67 14.67 -19.69
CA THR A 196 -5.07 13.56 -18.94
C THR A 196 -4.73 14.01 -17.52
N TYR A 197 -4.68 13.08 -16.56
CA TYR A 197 -4.30 13.35 -15.17
C TYR A 197 -3.30 12.29 -14.70
N ASP A 198 -2.31 12.71 -13.93
CA ASP A 198 -1.24 11.85 -13.42
C ASP A 198 -1.73 11.09 -12.17
N ILE A 199 -2.53 11.74 -11.32
CA ILE A 199 -3.06 11.21 -10.05
C ILE A 199 -4.54 11.59 -9.94
N VAL A 200 -5.38 10.65 -9.51
CA VAL A 200 -6.79 10.91 -9.15
C VAL A 200 -6.99 10.62 -7.66
N VAL A 201 -7.24 11.67 -6.87
CA VAL A 201 -7.48 11.59 -5.43
C VAL A 201 -8.97 11.42 -5.18
N LEU A 202 -9.34 10.18 -4.85
CA LEU A 202 -10.73 9.73 -4.72
C LEU A 202 -11.33 9.96 -3.33
N GLY A 203 -10.50 10.22 -2.32
CA GLY A 203 -10.95 10.52 -0.97
C GLY A 203 -10.82 12.00 -0.63
N SER A 204 -11.51 12.42 0.43
CA SER A 204 -11.37 13.76 1.00
C SER A 204 -11.63 13.74 2.50
N TYR A 205 -10.85 14.51 3.25
CA TYR A 205 -11.02 14.73 4.68
C TYR A 205 -12.02 15.86 5.00
N GLU A 206 -12.63 16.49 3.99
CA GLU A 206 -13.57 17.61 4.16
C GLU A 206 -14.80 17.21 5.01
N ASN A 207 -15.12 18.03 6.01
CA ASN A 207 -16.17 17.76 6.99
C ASN A 207 -17.59 17.74 6.38
N SER A 208 -17.80 18.46 5.29
CA SER A 208 -19.01 18.41 4.47
C SER A 208 -18.80 17.55 3.23
N GLN A 209 -19.87 16.92 2.76
CA GLN A 209 -19.93 16.26 1.44
C GLN A 209 -21.21 16.74 0.74
N THR A 210 -21.18 16.83 -0.58
CA THR A 210 -22.25 17.35 -1.43
C THR A 210 -22.22 16.64 -2.78
N TYR A 211 -23.18 15.75 -3.01
CA TYR A 211 -23.35 15.01 -4.28
C TYR A 211 -24.45 15.60 -5.16
N ASN A 212 -25.34 16.42 -4.58
CA ASN A 212 -26.46 17.07 -5.28
C ASN A 212 -26.05 18.20 -6.25
N SER A 213 -24.75 18.45 -6.43
CA SER A 213 -24.19 19.52 -7.26
C SER A 213 -23.28 18.87 -8.31
N PRO A 214 -23.17 19.42 -9.53
CA PRO A 214 -22.20 18.91 -10.49
C PRO A 214 -20.80 18.85 -9.87
N GLU A 215 -20.14 17.71 -10.06
CA GLU A 215 -18.96 17.33 -9.28
C GLU A 215 -17.78 18.20 -9.63
N LEU A 216 -17.52 19.18 -8.77
CA LEU A 216 -16.40 20.13 -8.83
C LEU A 216 -15.11 19.42 -8.42
N VAL A 217 -14.34 19.04 -9.45
CA VAL A 217 -13.06 18.34 -9.27
C VAL A 217 -11.91 19.32 -9.49
N ALA A 218 -11.00 19.44 -8.52
CA ALA A 218 -9.90 20.41 -8.55
C ALA A 218 -8.65 19.86 -9.28
N MET A 219 -7.93 20.74 -10.01
CA MET A 219 -6.77 20.39 -10.84
C MET A 219 -5.45 21.04 -10.36
N ALA A 220 -4.37 20.25 -10.21
CA ALA A 220 -2.97 20.72 -10.12
C ALA A 220 -2.22 20.64 -11.49
N GLY A 221 -0.98 21.16 -11.60
CA GLY A 221 -0.15 21.26 -12.84
C GLY A 221 0.24 19.91 -13.45
N GLN A 222 1.19 19.74 -14.39
CA GLN A 222 1.64 18.41 -14.94
C GLN A 222 2.99 17.94 -14.36
N CYS A 223 3.32 16.65 -14.09
CA CYS A 223 4.74 16.19 -13.94
C CYS A 223 4.94 14.79 -14.55
N THR A 224 5.92 14.66 -15.44
CA THR A 224 6.01 13.56 -16.43
C THR A 224 7.10 12.52 -16.13
N THR A 225 7.88 12.68 -15.05
CA THR A 225 9.00 11.76 -14.75
C THR A 225 9.02 11.35 -13.27
N PHE A 226 8.61 10.10 -12.99
CA PHE A 226 8.70 9.50 -11.67
C PHE A 226 10.17 9.20 -11.30
N TYR A 227 10.84 10.13 -10.63
CA TYR A 227 12.16 9.88 -10.03
C TYR A 227 12.01 9.02 -8.77
N LEU A 228 11.72 7.72 -8.94
CA LEU A 228 11.59 6.74 -7.85
C LEU A 228 12.83 6.69 -6.94
N LYS A 229 14.01 7.08 -7.46
CA LYS A 229 15.24 7.27 -6.67
C LYS A 229 15.09 8.38 -5.61
N ASN A 230 14.39 9.46 -5.92
CA ASN A 230 14.19 10.60 -5.01
C ASN A 230 13.23 10.25 -3.87
N PHE A 231 12.27 9.35 -4.12
CA PHE A 231 11.42 8.75 -3.08
C PHE A 231 12.28 8.08 -2.01
N CYS A 232 13.15 7.15 -2.41
CA CYS A 232 13.94 6.35 -1.49
C CYS A 232 15.03 7.11 -0.70
N ILE A 233 15.36 8.36 -1.03
CA ILE A 233 16.43 9.13 -0.37
C ILE A 233 15.95 10.33 0.43
N TYR A 234 14.67 10.74 0.28
CA TYR A 234 14.08 11.80 1.08
C TYR A 234 13.85 11.29 2.51
N ASP A 235 14.28 12.04 3.53
CA ASP A 235 14.27 11.58 4.93
C ASP A 235 12.88 11.69 5.56
N ASP A 236 11.88 11.00 5.00
CA ASP A 236 10.52 10.98 5.53
C ASP A 236 9.94 9.57 5.42
N TYR A 237 9.57 8.98 6.56
CA TYR A 237 8.99 7.63 6.61
C TYR A 237 7.53 7.55 6.12
N ASN A 238 6.94 8.67 5.69
CA ASN A 238 5.57 8.74 5.20
C ASN A 238 5.56 8.86 3.67
N TRP A 239 5.09 7.83 2.96
CA TRP A 239 5.04 7.80 1.49
C TRP A 239 4.34 9.01 0.86
N ASP A 240 3.29 9.55 1.50
CA ASP A 240 2.52 10.68 1.00
C ASP A 240 3.31 12.00 1.06
N TRP A 241 4.02 12.26 2.16
CA TRP A 241 4.97 13.36 2.28
C TRP A 241 6.18 13.20 1.34
N SER A 242 6.63 11.97 1.11
CA SER A 242 7.65 11.66 0.10
C SER A 242 7.17 11.92 -1.34
N LEU A 243 5.91 11.60 -1.68
CA LEU A 243 5.30 11.99 -2.96
C LEU A 243 5.12 13.52 -3.08
N TYR A 244 4.70 14.20 -2.01
CA TYR A 244 4.61 15.67 -1.97
C TYR A 244 5.97 16.34 -2.17
N PHE A 245 7.04 15.78 -1.58
CA PHE A 245 8.40 16.22 -1.83
C PHE A 245 8.78 16.06 -3.31
N ILE A 246 8.49 14.90 -3.92
CA ILE A 246 8.75 14.66 -5.35
C ILE A 246 8.02 15.67 -6.23
N ASP A 247 6.76 15.99 -5.94
CA ASP A 247 6.05 17.07 -6.65
C ASP A 247 6.84 18.39 -6.55
N ARG A 248 7.22 18.80 -5.33
CA ARG A 248 8.01 20.04 -5.13
C ARG A 248 9.38 20.04 -5.81
N VAL A 249 10.08 18.91 -5.93
CA VAL A 249 11.42 18.87 -6.54
C VAL A 249 11.47 18.41 -8.01
N CYS A 250 10.35 17.96 -8.59
CA CYS A 250 10.25 17.67 -10.04
C CYS A 250 10.62 18.95 -10.83
N ALA A 251 11.81 18.97 -11.45
CA ALA A 251 12.43 20.22 -11.92
C ALA A 251 11.77 20.81 -13.17
N ASN A 252 11.18 19.94 -14.01
CA ASN A 252 10.57 20.36 -15.26
C ASN A 252 9.11 20.82 -15.05
N GLU A 253 8.30 20.07 -14.30
CA GLU A 253 6.84 20.32 -14.16
C GLU A 253 6.31 19.78 -12.77
N LYS A 254 5.06 20.02 -12.33
CA LYS A 254 4.41 19.60 -11.03
C LYS A 254 3.10 18.78 -11.20
N PHE A 255 2.92 17.56 -10.65
CA PHE A 255 1.87 16.53 -10.97
C PHE A 255 0.40 16.96 -11.19
N ARG A 256 -0.29 16.34 -12.19
CA ARG A 256 -1.72 16.57 -12.53
C ARG A 256 -2.63 15.78 -11.63
N VAL A 257 -2.85 16.34 -10.45
CA VAL A 257 -3.80 15.83 -9.46
C VAL A 257 -5.22 16.27 -9.81
N LEU A 258 -6.13 15.31 -9.89
CA LEU A 258 -7.58 15.50 -9.98
C LEU A 258 -8.22 15.08 -8.63
N HIS A 259 -8.81 16.01 -7.89
CA HIS A 259 -9.28 15.76 -6.51
C HIS A 259 -10.79 16.02 -6.30
N PHE A 260 -11.51 15.02 -5.76
CA PHE A 260 -12.94 15.05 -5.44
C PHE A 260 -13.23 15.74 -4.09
N LYS A 261 -13.03 17.07 -4.03
CA LYS A 261 -12.99 17.84 -2.77
C LYS A 261 -14.16 17.60 -1.81
N ASN A 262 -15.40 17.80 -2.25
CA ASN A 262 -16.60 17.62 -1.40
C ASN A 262 -17.47 16.44 -1.87
N CYS A 263 -16.94 15.51 -2.67
CA CYS A 263 -17.68 14.40 -3.25
C CYS A 263 -16.81 13.13 -3.33
N GLY A 264 -16.11 12.84 -2.24
CA GLY A 264 -15.19 11.72 -2.15
C GLY A 264 -15.89 10.37 -2.33
N ARG A 265 -15.22 9.43 -3.01
CA ARG A 265 -15.64 8.04 -3.18
C ARG A 265 -14.92 7.07 -2.25
N VAL A 266 -13.90 7.56 -1.52
CA VAL A 266 -13.09 6.79 -0.57
C VAL A 266 -13.07 7.51 0.77
N PHE A 267 -13.32 6.78 1.85
CA PHE A 267 -13.41 7.32 3.21
C PHE A 267 -12.58 6.51 4.19
N HIS A 268 -11.69 7.17 4.91
CA HIS A 268 -10.94 6.58 6.01
C HIS A 268 -11.87 6.32 7.22
N THR A 269 -11.98 5.06 7.63
CA THR A 269 -12.78 4.59 8.77
C THR A 269 -11.97 4.55 10.07
N GLY A 270 -10.65 4.69 10.00
CA GLY A 270 -9.77 4.79 11.16
C GLY A 270 -10.05 6.02 12.01
N SER A 271 -10.35 5.82 13.29
CA SER A 271 -10.35 6.88 14.32
C SER A 271 -8.99 7.01 15.01
N CYS A 272 -8.11 6.01 14.85
CA CYS A 272 -6.76 5.97 15.38
C CYS A 272 -5.79 5.27 14.41
N GLY A 273 -4.50 5.48 14.61
CA GLY A 273 -3.42 4.94 13.79
C GLY A 273 -2.06 5.51 14.21
N LEU A 274 -1.03 5.35 13.38
CA LEU A 274 0.34 5.80 13.69
C LEU A 274 0.44 7.32 14.00
N HIS A 275 -0.50 8.12 13.49
CA HIS A 275 -0.56 9.58 13.67
C HIS A 275 -1.86 10.09 14.32
N ALA A 276 -2.76 9.19 14.73
CA ALA A 276 -4.08 9.55 15.24
C ALA A 276 -4.39 8.82 16.56
N ASN A 277 -4.70 9.59 17.60
CA ASN A 277 -5.07 9.10 18.93
C ASN A 277 -6.53 9.44 19.25
N GLY A 278 -7.47 9.14 18.34
CA GLY A 278 -8.90 9.37 18.58
C GLY A 278 -9.44 8.50 19.70
N SER A 279 -10.36 9.07 20.50
CA SER A 279 -10.96 8.42 21.68
C SER A 279 -11.80 7.18 21.36
N GLU A 280 -12.17 6.98 20.09
CA GLU A 280 -13.00 5.86 19.62
C GLU A 280 -12.22 4.80 18.83
N CYS A 281 -10.93 4.62 19.16
CA CYS A 281 -10.01 3.74 18.43
C CYS A 281 -10.51 2.30 18.20
N GLY A 282 -11.35 1.76 19.10
CA GLY A 282 -11.95 0.42 18.97
C GLY A 282 -13.31 0.35 18.26
N ASN A 283 -13.93 1.48 17.89
CA ASN A 283 -15.30 1.50 17.36
C ASN A 283 -15.34 1.91 15.88
N VAL A 284 -15.08 0.92 15.02
CA VAL A 284 -15.14 1.07 13.55
C VAL A 284 -16.58 1.37 13.11
N GLU A 285 -17.58 0.72 13.73
CA GLU A 285 -19.00 0.85 13.38
C GLU A 285 -19.51 2.29 13.58
N ALA A 286 -19.15 2.95 14.69
CA ALA A 286 -19.47 4.37 14.92
C ALA A 286 -18.82 5.29 13.88
N SER A 287 -17.60 4.99 13.46
CA SER A 287 -16.90 5.75 12.41
C SER A 287 -17.56 5.56 11.04
N VAL A 288 -17.90 4.33 10.67
CA VAL A 288 -18.68 4.02 9.47
C VAL A 288 -20.05 4.70 9.50
N THR A 289 -20.75 4.69 10.63
CA THR A 289 -22.05 5.33 10.81
C THR A 289 -21.96 6.84 10.58
N ARG A 290 -20.98 7.54 11.18
CA ARG A 290 -20.71 8.97 10.93
C ARG A 290 -20.42 9.27 9.45
N ILE A 291 -19.69 8.40 8.78
CA ILE A 291 -19.37 8.54 7.35
C ILE A 291 -20.65 8.41 6.52
N MET A 292 -21.47 7.39 6.76
CA MET A 292 -22.76 7.19 6.08
C MET A 292 -23.73 8.36 6.33
N ASP A 293 -23.83 8.85 7.56
CA ASP A 293 -24.62 10.04 7.91
C ASP A 293 -24.15 11.29 7.15
N ARG A 294 -22.83 11.48 7.00
CA ARG A 294 -22.26 12.60 6.23
C ARG A 294 -22.58 12.46 4.74
N ILE A 295 -22.49 11.25 4.17
CA ILE A 295 -22.84 10.97 2.78
C ILE A 295 -24.34 11.24 2.55
N ALA A 296 -25.21 10.74 3.43
CA ALA A 296 -26.65 10.90 3.37
C ALA A 296 -27.07 12.38 3.46
N ARG A 297 -26.52 13.14 4.42
CA ARG A 297 -26.73 14.60 4.51
C ARG A 297 -26.24 15.35 3.27
N GLY A 298 -25.19 14.87 2.63
CA GLY A 298 -24.68 15.39 1.36
C GLY A 298 -25.51 15.03 0.12
N GLY A 299 -26.58 14.24 0.30
CA GLY A 299 -27.43 13.76 -0.79
C GLY A 299 -26.89 12.55 -1.55
N GLY A 300 -25.87 11.86 -1.03
CA GLY A 300 -25.24 10.67 -1.64
C GLY A 300 -26.12 9.41 -1.61
N SER A 301 -27.34 9.55 -2.11
CA SER A 301 -28.34 8.50 -2.26
C SER A 301 -28.21 7.80 -3.62
N ASP A 302 -28.88 6.67 -3.75
CA ASP A 302 -28.82 5.79 -4.92
C ASP A 302 -29.17 6.45 -6.25
N GLY A 303 -30.00 7.50 -6.25
CA GLY A 303 -30.40 8.27 -7.44
C GLY A 303 -29.57 9.53 -7.71
N VAL A 304 -28.54 9.80 -6.90
CA VAL A 304 -27.62 10.96 -7.05
C VAL A 304 -26.20 10.51 -7.34
N LEU A 305 -25.77 9.39 -6.76
CA LEU A 305 -24.55 8.68 -7.21
C LEU A 305 -24.69 8.23 -8.67
N PHE A 306 -23.56 7.93 -9.32
CA PHE A 306 -23.47 7.68 -10.77
C PHE A 306 -23.80 8.92 -11.64
N PRO A 307 -23.05 10.04 -11.50
CA PRO A 307 -23.22 11.23 -12.34
C PRO A 307 -23.10 10.90 -13.84
N SER A 308 -23.77 11.66 -14.71
CA SER A 308 -23.60 11.48 -16.17
C SER A 308 -22.32 12.13 -16.71
N ALA A 309 -21.79 13.15 -16.03
CA ALA A 309 -20.58 13.89 -16.38
C ALA A 309 -19.94 14.53 -15.12
N LEU A 310 -18.66 14.91 -15.22
CA LEU A 310 -17.90 15.62 -14.17
C LEU A 310 -17.62 17.06 -14.62
N LEU A 311 -17.63 18.03 -13.69
CA LEU A 311 -17.27 19.43 -13.97
C LEU A 311 -15.95 19.81 -13.31
N VAL A 312 -14.87 19.89 -14.10
CA VAL A 312 -13.55 20.22 -13.57
C VAL A 312 -13.40 21.74 -13.35
N ALA A 313 -13.05 22.13 -12.13
CA ALA A 313 -12.59 23.47 -11.81
C ALA A 313 -11.06 23.49 -11.66
N VAL A 314 -10.42 24.58 -12.05
CA VAL A 314 -8.98 24.78 -11.80
C VAL A 314 -8.83 25.55 -10.49
N ASP A 315 -8.00 25.03 -9.59
CA ASP A 315 -7.70 25.65 -8.29
C ASP A 315 -6.20 25.96 -8.21
N SER A 316 -5.82 27.03 -7.52
CA SER A 316 -4.43 27.49 -7.42
C SER A 316 -3.72 26.85 -6.22
N VAL A 317 -3.12 25.69 -6.44
CA VAL A 317 -2.43 24.93 -5.38
C VAL A 317 -1.11 25.61 -4.96
N GLN A 318 -1.09 26.18 -3.76
CA GLN A 318 0.15 26.58 -3.09
C GLN A 318 0.94 25.33 -2.66
N ARG A 319 2.27 25.38 -2.80
CA ARG A 319 3.19 24.29 -2.45
C ARG A 319 4.22 24.77 -1.41
N PRO A 320 3.82 24.96 -0.14
CA PRO A 320 4.73 25.41 0.90
C PRO A 320 5.93 24.46 1.06
N LEU A 321 7.08 25.02 1.44
CA LEU A 321 8.21 24.25 1.95
C LEU A 321 7.79 23.61 3.27
N VAL A 322 7.60 22.30 3.25
CA VAL A 322 7.44 21.47 4.45
C VAL A 322 8.77 20.76 4.71
N LEU A 323 9.16 20.72 5.98
CA LEU A 323 10.35 19.96 6.41
C LEU A 323 10.00 18.47 6.52
N PRO A 324 10.94 17.57 6.23
CA PRO A 324 10.74 16.14 6.43
C PRO A 324 10.40 15.80 7.89
N ASN A 325 9.56 14.79 8.09
CA ASN A 325 9.27 14.21 9.41
C ASN A 325 10.46 13.42 9.99
N GLY A 326 11.51 13.15 9.19
CA GLY A 326 12.64 12.31 9.56
C GLY A 326 12.32 10.83 9.47
N GLY A 327 13.05 10.00 10.21
CA GLY A 327 12.74 8.58 10.40
C GLY A 327 13.07 7.67 9.21
N TRP A 328 13.66 8.21 8.14
CA TRP A 328 14.14 7.47 6.97
C TRP A 328 15.63 7.77 6.71
N GLY A 329 16.37 8.02 7.79
CA GLY A 329 17.79 8.36 7.80
C GLY A 329 18.72 7.17 7.60
N ASP A 330 18.24 5.95 7.87
CA ASP A 330 19.07 4.74 7.85
C ASP A 330 19.46 4.35 6.40
N ALA A 331 20.76 4.18 6.17
CA ALA A 331 21.25 3.79 4.85
C ALA A 331 20.72 2.42 4.39
N ARG A 332 20.37 1.52 5.31
CA ARG A 332 19.81 0.20 5.02
C ARG A 332 18.38 0.30 4.48
N ASP A 333 17.55 1.17 5.08
CA ASP A 333 16.19 1.46 4.64
C ASP A 333 16.18 1.96 3.18
N ARG A 334 17.02 2.98 2.92
CA ARG A 334 17.21 3.58 1.59
C ARG A 334 17.73 2.58 0.57
N ALA A 335 18.70 1.74 0.95
CA ALA A 335 19.25 0.70 0.09
C ALA A 335 18.21 -0.38 -0.27
N LEU A 336 17.37 -0.80 0.69
CA LEU A 336 16.28 -1.76 0.44
C LEU A 336 15.21 -1.18 -0.49
N CYS A 337 14.79 0.07 -0.25
CA CYS A 337 13.87 0.79 -1.14
C CYS A 337 14.43 0.91 -2.55
N LEU A 338 15.71 1.30 -2.70
CA LEU A 338 16.36 1.38 -4.01
C LEU A 338 16.46 0.01 -4.69
N ALA A 339 16.72 -1.07 -3.96
CA ALA A 339 16.72 -2.42 -4.53
C ALA A 339 15.33 -2.80 -5.07
N ILE A 340 14.27 -2.54 -4.29
CA ILE A 340 12.86 -2.74 -4.68
C ILE A 340 12.51 -1.95 -5.95
N VAL A 341 12.79 -0.64 -5.95
CA VAL A 341 12.54 0.28 -7.07
C VAL A 341 13.28 -0.15 -8.34
N ASN A 342 14.51 -0.63 -8.22
CA ASN A 342 15.30 -1.15 -9.35
C ASN A 342 14.94 -2.61 -9.72
N ASN A 343 13.77 -3.10 -9.30
CA ASN A 343 13.24 -4.43 -9.57
C ASN A 343 14.12 -5.60 -9.03
N ARG A 344 15.02 -5.32 -8.09
CA ARG A 344 15.93 -6.28 -7.44
C ARG A 344 15.34 -6.84 -6.15
N TRP A 345 14.19 -7.46 -6.28
CA TRP A 345 13.41 -8.07 -5.19
C TRP A 345 14.04 -9.33 -4.54
N PHE A 346 15.34 -9.58 -4.72
CA PHE A 346 16.02 -10.77 -4.20
C PHE A 346 16.12 -10.76 -2.67
N PRO A 347 15.68 -11.82 -1.96
CA PRO A 347 15.70 -11.86 -0.49
C PRO A 347 17.07 -11.52 0.10
N LEU A 348 17.11 -10.70 1.14
CA LEU A 348 18.32 -10.37 1.89
C LEU A 348 19.06 -11.63 2.40
N ALA A 349 18.32 -12.71 2.65
CA ALA A 349 18.86 -14.03 3.03
C ALA A 349 19.72 -14.70 1.94
N HIS A 350 19.63 -14.29 0.67
CA HIS A 350 20.57 -14.73 -0.38
C HIS A 350 21.85 -13.90 -0.44
N LEU A 351 21.86 -12.73 0.20
CA LEU A 351 23.02 -11.85 0.34
C LEU A 351 23.76 -12.08 1.67
N LEU A 352 23.02 -12.43 2.73
CA LEU A 352 23.54 -12.77 4.05
C LEU A 352 23.79 -14.28 4.19
N SER A 353 25.04 -14.71 4.05
CA SER A 353 25.46 -16.06 4.45
C SER A 353 25.20 -16.29 5.95
N ASP A 354 24.79 -17.51 6.33
CA ASP A 354 24.50 -17.95 7.71
C ASP A 354 25.67 -17.84 8.71
N ASN A 355 26.85 -17.34 8.28
CA ASN A 355 27.98 -17.06 9.17
C ASN A 355 27.77 -15.79 10.00
N ILE A 356 27.11 -15.98 11.15
CA ILE A 356 26.75 -14.96 12.17
C ILE A 356 27.93 -14.04 12.59
N GLY A 357 29.19 -14.51 12.45
CA GLY A 357 30.38 -13.83 12.99
C GLY A 357 30.86 -12.55 12.28
N ARG A 358 30.43 -12.26 11.03
CA ARG A 358 30.82 -11.03 10.31
C ARG A 358 29.71 -10.54 9.36
N ARG A 359 28.63 -9.95 9.90
CA ARG A 359 27.71 -9.11 9.11
C ARG A 359 28.44 -7.81 8.74
N ARG A 360 29.01 -7.77 7.52
CA ARG A 360 29.85 -6.69 7.00
C ARG A 360 29.02 -5.83 6.02
N LEU A 361 29.05 -4.51 6.16
CA LEU A 361 28.20 -3.56 5.40
C LEU A 361 28.54 -3.54 3.89
N ASP A 362 29.75 -3.97 3.54
CA ASP A 362 30.25 -4.28 2.20
C ASP A 362 29.49 -5.40 1.47
N VAL A 363 28.47 -6.02 2.06
CA VAL A 363 27.49 -6.86 1.36
C VAL A 363 26.40 -6.01 0.64
N PHE A 364 26.23 -4.74 1.02
CA PHE A 364 25.36 -3.80 0.31
C PHE A 364 26.10 -3.03 -0.81
N GLU A 365 27.44 -2.92 -0.77
CA GLU A 365 28.24 -2.28 -1.83
C GLU A 365 28.07 -2.90 -3.24
N PRO A 366 27.97 -4.24 -3.44
CA PRO A 366 27.84 -4.84 -4.77
C PRO A 366 26.50 -4.55 -5.43
N LEU A 367 25.51 -4.06 -4.66
CA LEU A 367 24.21 -3.66 -5.20
C LEU A 367 24.27 -2.30 -5.92
N ILE A 368 25.35 -1.52 -5.80
CA ILE A 368 25.47 -0.23 -6.50
C ILE A 368 26.83 -0.05 -7.21
N PRO A 369 27.09 -0.77 -8.31
CA PRO A 369 28.12 -0.35 -9.26
C PRO A 369 27.71 1.01 -9.87
N GLY A 370 28.47 2.06 -9.59
CA GLY A 370 28.35 3.36 -10.28
C GLY A 370 27.70 4.53 -9.51
N VAL A 371 27.44 4.43 -8.20
CA VAL A 371 27.16 5.63 -7.38
C VAL A 371 28.40 5.99 -6.57
N SER A 372 29.10 7.04 -7.01
CA SER A 372 30.18 7.64 -6.22
C SER A 372 29.63 8.43 -5.04
N ASN A 373 30.30 8.37 -3.89
CA ASN A 373 30.01 9.21 -2.72
C ASN A 373 30.47 10.67 -2.88
N THR A 374 31.02 11.06 -4.04
CA THR A 374 31.39 12.45 -4.34
C THR A 374 30.21 13.21 -4.94
N THR A 375 29.85 14.34 -4.33
CA THR A 375 28.81 15.30 -4.77
C THR A 375 29.02 15.94 -6.15
N SER A 376 30.07 15.54 -6.88
CA SER A 376 30.56 16.16 -8.12
C SER A 376 29.99 15.56 -9.41
N SER A 377 29.23 14.47 -9.36
CA SER A 377 28.66 13.79 -10.55
C SER A 377 27.14 14.04 -10.71
N VAL A 378 26.67 15.23 -10.34
CA VAL A 378 25.26 15.64 -10.46
C VAL A 378 25.20 17.02 -11.14
N LEU A 379 25.44 17.00 -12.46
CA LEU A 379 25.00 17.99 -13.44
C LEU A 379 24.59 17.22 -14.71
#